data_AF-A0A9N9TUS1-F1
#
_entry.id   AF-A0A9N9TUS1-F1
#
_cell.length_a   1.000
_cell.length_b   1.000
_cell.length_c   1.000
_cell.angle_alpha   90.00
_cell.angle_beta   90.00
_cell.angle_gamma   90.00
#
_symmetry.space_group_name_H-M   'P 1'
#
loop_
_entity.id
_entity.type
_entity.pdbx_description
1 polymer ?
#
loop_
_entity_poly.entity_id
_entity_poly.type
_entity_poly.pdbx_seq_one_letter_code
_entity_poly.pdbx_strand_id
1 'polypeptide(L)'
;MADKAAAKVSRPMKYPYTFTAKVMQFPLRHYLKNQWIFKYYAISLVLCMPVFKSISNLANSPENVAKWAEIRRKEAAEHHH
;
A
#
# COMPACT_ATOMS: atom_id res chain seq x y z
N MET A 1 -12.05 30.07 -17.55
CA MET A 1 -10.66 29.65 -17.31
C MET A 1 -10.43 28.19 -17.72
N ALA A 2 -10.88 27.79 -18.92
CA ALA A 2 -10.81 26.39 -19.39
C ALA A 2 -9.69 26.16 -20.42
N ASP A 3 -9.07 27.23 -20.93
CA ASP A 3 -8.13 27.19 -22.05
C ASP A 3 -6.70 26.73 -21.71
N LYS A 4 -6.42 26.32 -20.48
CA LYS A 4 -5.12 25.73 -20.09
C LYS A 4 -5.18 24.22 -19.80
N ALA A 5 -6.36 23.59 -19.90
CA ALA A 5 -6.56 22.21 -19.47
C ALA A 5 -6.06 21.15 -20.47
N ALA A 6 -5.88 21.52 -21.74
CA ALA A 6 -5.34 20.65 -22.77
C ALA A 6 -3.93 21.09 -23.15
N ALA A 7 -2.96 20.99 -22.23
CA ALA A 7 -1.57 20.85 -22.66
C ALA A 7 -1.54 19.62 -23.57
N LYS A 8 -1.50 19.82 -24.90
CA LYS A 8 -1.41 18.74 -25.88
C LYS A 8 -0.35 17.78 -25.38
N VAL A 9 -0.72 16.52 -25.14
CA VAL A 9 0.24 15.47 -24.78
C VAL A 9 1.26 15.46 -25.92
N SER A 10 2.43 16.05 -25.69
CA SER A 10 3.39 16.34 -26.77
C SER A 10 3.91 15.07 -27.44
N ARG A 11 3.70 13.91 -26.78
CA ARG A 11 3.99 12.58 -27.31
C ARG A 11 2.98 11.55 -26.78
N PRO A 12 1.90 11.24 -27.52
CA PRO A 12 0.98 10.18 -27.14
C PRO A 12 1.70 8.82 -27.18
N MET A 13 1.36 7.92 -26.26
CA MET A 13 1.89 6.55 -26.29
C MET A 13 1.30 5.77 -27.46
N LYS A 14 2.13 4.92 -28.07
CA LYS A 14 1.75 4.05 -29.20
C LYS A 14 0.62 3.06 -28.86
N TYR A 15 0.57 2.59 -27.61
CA TYR A 15 -0.41 1.61 -27.13
C TYR A 15 -1.18 2.13 -25.90
N PRO A 16 -2.10 3.09 -26.08
CA PRO A 16 -2.78 3.81 -24.99
C PRO A 16 -3.81 2.96 -24.22
N TYR A 17 -4.08 1.73 -24.65
CA TYR A 17 -5.04 0.81 -24.04
C TYR A 17 -4.41 -0.15 -23.03
N THR A 18 -3.07 -0.21 -22.98
CA THR A 18 -2.37 -1.03 -21.99
C THR A 18 -2.53 -0.44 -20.59
N PHE A 19 -2.50 -1.29 -19.56
CA PHE A 19 -2.66 -0.85 -18.18
C PHE A 19 -1.59 0.16 -17.78
N THR A 20 -0.34 -0.09 -18.16
CA THR A 20 0.79 0.82 -17.94
C THR A 20 0.59 2.17 -18.62
N ALA A 21 0.03 2.17 -19.85
CA ALA A 21 -0.28 3.41 -20.54
C ALA A 21 -1.36 4.24 -19.83
N LYS A 22 -2.37 3.59 -19.24
CA LYS A 22 -3.40 4.28 -18.44
C LYS A 22 -2.81 4.93 -17.18
N VAL A 23 -1.89 4.24 -16.50
CA VAL A 23 -1.20 4.78 -15.31
C VAL A 23 -0.35 6.00 -15.67
N MET A 24 0.41 5.91 -16.76
CA MET A 24 1.29 7.01 -17.21
C MET A 24 0.52 8.23 -17.72
N GLN A 25 -0.67 8.03 -18.28
CA GLN A 25 -1.55 9.13 -18.72
C GLN A 25 -2.34 9.76 -17.57
N PHE A 26 -2.48 9.07 -16.44
CA PHE A 26 -3.20 9.59 -15.29
C PHE A 26 -2.43 10.80 -14.70
N PRO A 27 -3.10 11.94 -14.43
CA PRO A 27 -2.42 13.15 -13.98
C PRO A 27 -2.06 13.10 -12.49
N LEU A 28 -1.22 12.14 -12.09
CA LEU A 28 -0.78 11.89 -10.71
C LEU A 28 -0.29 13.17 -10.03
N ARG A 29 0.54 13.96 -10.71
CA ARG A 29 1.10 15.20 -10.17
C ARG A 29 0.03 16.25 -9.85
N HIS A 30 -1.07 16.29 -10.61
CA HIS A 30 -2.19 17.21 -10.36
C HIS A 30 -2.89 16.81 -9.06
N TYR A 31 -3.25 15.53 -8.92
CA TYR A 31 -3.91 15.03 -7.72
C TYR A 31 -3.04 15.17 -6.46
N LEU A 32 -1.75 14.83 -6.53
CA LEU A 32 -0.84 14.95 -5.38
C LEU A 32 -0.67 16.40 -4.89
N LYS A 33 -0.74 17.39 -5.79
CA LYS A 33 -0.61 18.81 -5.43
C LYS A 33 -1.91 19.42 -4.91
N ASN A 34 -3.03 19.10 -5.56
CA ASN A 34 -4.31 19.77 -5.35
C ASN A 34 -5.17 19.08 -4.29
N GLN A 35 -4.98 17.77 -4.06
CA GLN A 35 -5.70 17.04 -3.02
C GLN A 35 -4.89 17.01 -1.73
N TRP A 36 -5.48 17.53 -0.65
CA TRP A 36 -4.89 17.49 0.68
C TRP A 36 -4.74 16.06 1.23
N ILE A 37 -5.66 15.16 0.83
CA ILE A 37 -5.74 13.76 1.28
C ILE A 37 -4.38 13.05 1.15
N PHE A 38 -3.70 13.15 0.01
CA PHE A 38 -2.42 12.45 -0.19
C PHE A 38 -1.32 12.94 0.75
N LYS A 39 -1.32 14.22 1.13
CA LYS A 39 -0.34 14.79 2.08
C LYS A 39 -0.57 14.21 3.47
N TYR A 40 -1.82 14.26 3.96
CA TYR A 40 -2.14 13.76 5.29
C TYR A 40 -2.09 12.23 5.37
N TYR A 41 -2.37 11.52 4.27
CA TYR A 41 -2.20 10.08 4.18
C TYR A 41 -0.74 9.66 4.33
N ALA A 42 0.19 10.37 3.66
CA ALA A 42 1.61 10.11 3.83
C ALA A 42 2.08 10.40 5.27
N ILE A 43 1.62 11.51 5.87
CA ILE A 43 1.93 11.87 7.26
C ILE A 43 1.37 10.83 8.23
N SER A 44 0.12 10.41 8.06
CA SER A 44 -0.51 9.41 8.93
C SER A 44 0.18 8.05 8.84
N LEU A 45 0.63 7.63 7.66
CA LEU A 45 1.42 6.42 7.48
C LEU A 45 2.70 6.44 8.31
N VAL A 46 3.42 7.57 8.30
CA VAL A 46 4.65 7.74 9.09
C VAL A 46 4.33 7.77 10.59
N LEU A 47 3.28 8.49 11.00
CA LEU A 47 2.88 8.57 12.41
C LEU A 47 2.39 7.23 12.97
N CYS A 48 1.70 6.42 12.17
CA CYS A 48 1.23 5.10 12.59
C CYS A 48 2.33 4.04 12.53
N MET A 49 3.44 4.27 11.84
CA MET A 49 4.57 3.33 11.73
C MET A 49 5.07 2.80 13.09
N PRO A 50 5.33 3.63 14.13
CA PRO A 50 5.72 3.12 15.45
C PRO A 50 4.62 2.27 16.12
N VAL A 51 3.34 2.61 15.92
CA VAL A 51 2.22 1.84 16.49
C VAL A 51 2.18 0.44 15.87
N PHE A 52 2.27 0.35 14.55
CA PHE A 52 2.33 -0.94 13.85
C PHE A 52 3.59 -1.72 14.18
N LYS A 53 4.74 -1.05 14.38
CA LYS A 53 5.97 -1.70 14.85
C LYS A 53 5.78 -2.33 16.23
N SER A 54 5.16 -1.62 17.17
CA SER A 54 4.89 -2.15 18.52
C SER A 54 3.97 -3.37 18.46
N ILE A 55 2.90 -3.30 17.67
CA ILE A 55 1.98 -4.43 17.47
C ILE A 55 2.73 -5.62 16.84
N SER A 56 3.55 -5.37 15.82
CA SER A 56 4.34 -6.41 15.16
C SER A 56 5.34 -7.07 16.10
N ASN A 57 6.01 -6.30 16.96
CA ASN A 57 6.94 -6.83 17.95
C ASN A 57 6.23 -7.67 19.00
N LEU A 58 5.04 -7.25 19.47
CA LEU A 58 4.24 -8.03 20.42
C LEU A 58 3.76 -9.34 19.80
N ALA A 59 3.26 -9.30 18.57
CA ALA A 59 2.82 -10.47 17.83
C ALA A 59 3.95 -11.49 17.60
N ASN A 60 5.17 -11.00 17.33
CA ASN A 60 6.36 -11.83 17.10
C ASN A 60 7.22 -12.02 18.36
N SER A 61 6.69 -11.76 19.55
CA SER A 61 7.39 -12.04 20.79
C SER A 61 7.71 -13.54 20.90
N PRO A 62 8.86 -13.92 21.47
CA PRO A 62 9.30 -15.31 21.50
C PRO A 62 8.30 -16.23 22.23
N GLU A 63 7.61 -15.70 23.25
CA GLU A 63 6.54 -16.41 23.95
C GLU A 63 5.33 -16.70 23.04
N ASN A 64 4.93 -15.73 22.22
CA ASN A 64 3.79 -15.91 21.32
C ASN A 64 4.15 -16.88 20.20
N VAL A 65 5.37 -16.78 19.65
CA VAL A 65 5.88 -17.72 18.64
C VAL A 65 5.93 -19.14 19.20
N ALA A 66 6.38 -19.34 20.44
CA ALA A 66 6.38 -20.64 21.11
C ALA A 66 4.97 -21.20 21.29
N LYS A 67 4.01 -20.38 21.75
CA LYS A 67 2.60 -20.77 21.87
C LYS A 67 2.01 -21.19 20.53
N TRP A 68 2.23 -20.42 19.46
CA TRP A 68 1.77 -20.76 18.11
C TRP A 68 2.46 -22.03 17.56
N ALA A 69 3.72 -22.28 17.92
CA ALA A 69 4.40 -23.52 17.55
C ALA A 69 3.80 -24.73 18.26
N GLU A 70 3.43 -24.61 19.54
CA GLU A 70 2.75 -25.67 20.29
C GLU A 70 1.34 -25.95 19.78
N ILE A 71 0.57 -24.90 19.49
CA ILE A 71 -0.77 -25.03 18.87
C ILE A 71 -0.65 -25.80 17.55
N ARG A 72 0.26 -25.39 16.66
CA ARG A 72 0.46 -26.08 15.38
C ARG A 72 0.96 -27.51 15.51
N ARG A 73 1.75 -27.82 16.55
CA ARG A 73 2.17 -29.22 16.84
C ARG A 73 0.98 -30.08 17.27
N LYS A 74 0.08 -29.53 18.09
CA LYS A 74 -1.15 -30.21 18.52
C LYS A 74 -2.10 -30.43 17.34
N GLU A 75 -2.33 -29.39 16.53
CA GLU A 75 -3.14 -29.48 15.31
C GLU A 75 -2.56 -30.51 14.33
N ALA A 76 -1.25 -30.50 14.09
CA ALA A 76 -0.61 -31.50 13.23
C ALA A 76 -0.78 -32.92 13.79
N ALA A 77 -0.62 -33.12 15.10
CA ALA A 77 -0.84 -34.42 15.73
C ALA A 77 -2.30 -34.88 15.58
N GLU A 78 -3.28 -33.99 15.79
CA GLU A 78 -4.71 -34.27 15.60
C GLU A 78 -5.07 -34.60 14.15
N HIS A 79 -4.43 -33.95 13.17
CA HIS A 79 -4.64 -34.21 11.74
C HIS A 79 -3.93 -35.48 11.21
N HIS A 80 -3.07 -36.10 12.00
CA HIS A 80 -2.40 -37.37 11.66
C HIS A 80 -3.10 -38.61 12.24
N HIS A 81 -4.31 -38.45 12.82
CA HIS A 81 -5.18 -39.53 13.28
C HIS A 81 -6.30 -39.86 12.29
#